data_AF-A0A1F8FAH2-F1
#
_entry.id   AF-A0A1F8FAH2-F1
#
_cell.length_a   1.000
_cell.length_b   1.000
_cell.length_c   1.000
_cell.angle_alpha   90.00
_cell.angle_beta   90.00
_cell.angle_gamma   90.00
#
_symmetry.space_group_name_H-M   'P 1'
#
loop_
_entity.id
_entity.type
_entity.pdbx_description
1 polymer ?
#
loop_
_entity_poly.entity_id
_entity_poly.type
_entity_poly.pdbx_seq_one_letter_code
_entity_poly.pdbx_strand_id
1 'polypeptide(L)'
;MFFVGGLVLVEVVGYIWHRTAEHLGLVGDGIRYRHWVHHELDYPTDNLRPKNVVKYKSAGSWSWYVLALSVIGLAFILLPIRDAVPLTIGGALYAYFVVNYFHEAFHVDNHWLNRFEWFKRLVKLHDIHHWAACNYGIVFFGMDRLLGTLREETPTQKEEIFPGLSL
;
A
#
# COMPACT_ATOMS: atom_id res chain seq x y z
N MET A 1 4.93 -7.99 23.13
CA MET A 1 5.89 -7.63 22.06
C MET A 1 5.41 -8.09 20.68
N PHE A 2 4.98 -9.35 20.51
CA PHE A 2 4.49 -9.87 19.22
C PHE A 2 3.35 -9.07 18.58
N PHE A 3 2.44 -8.47 19.37
CA PHE A 3 1.41 -7.57 18.82
C PHE A 3 2.01 -6.42 17.98
N VAL A 4 2.99 -5.71 18.53
CA VAL A 4 3.72 -4.64 17.81
C VAL A 4 4.54 -5.22 16.66
N GLY A 5 5.07 -6.43 16.81
CA GLY A 5 5.70 -7.16 15.72
C GLY A 5 4.79 -7.34 14.50
N GLY A 6 3.48 -7.49 14.71
CA GLY A 6 2.50 -7.60 13.63
C GLY A 6 2.41 -6.32 12.78
N LEU A 7 2.51 -5.15 13.40
CA LEU A 7 2.52 -3.86 12.70
C LEU A 7 3.75 -3.76 11.78
N VAL A 8 4.93 -4.07 12.33
CA VAL A 8 6.19 -4.06 11.57
C VAL A 8 6.14 -5.07 10.43
N LEU A 9 5.60 -6.26 10.67
CA LEU A 9 5.47 -7.30 9.67
C LEU A 9 4.59 -6.85 8.49
N VAL A 10 3.49 -6.15 8.75
CA VAL A 10 2.61 -5.59 7.71
C VAL A 10 3.36 -4.57 6.86
N GLU A 11 4.13 -3.67 7.44
CA GLU A 11 4.90 -2.67 6.66
C GLU A 11 5.96 -3.33 5.78
N VAL A 12 6.69 -4.32 6.30
CA VAL A 12 7.74 -5.02 5.54
C VAL A 12 7.15 -5.89 4.43
N VAL A 13 6.20 -6.76 4.77
CA VAL A 13 5.57 -7.67 3.80
C VAL A 13 4.74 -6.90 2.79
N GLY A 14 4.03 -5.86 3.24
CA GLY A 14 3.23 -5.01 2.39
C GLY A 14 4.07 -4.22 1.39
N TYR A 15 5.17 -3.61 1.82
CA TYR A 15 6.12 -2.99 0.90
C TYR A 15 6.61 -3.98 -0.17
N ILE A 16 7.03 -5.18 0.23
CA ILE A 16 7.54 -6.18 -0.70
C ILE A 16 6.44 -6.56 -1.70
N TRP A 17 5.23 -6.83 -1.22
CA TRP A 17 4.11 -7.22 -2.05
C TRP A 17 3.73 -6.12 -3.05
N HIS A 18 3.59 -4.90 -2.57
CA HIS A 18 3.21 -3.74 -3.38
C HIS A 18 4.23 -3.51 -4.50
N ARG A 19 5.53 -3.53 -4.19
CA ARG A 19 6.58 -3.41 -5.19
C ARG A 19 6.60 -4.58 -6.16
N THR A 20 6.59 -5.81 -5.67
CA THR A 20 6.92 -6.99 -6.49
C THR A 20 5.71 -7.62 -7.18
N ALA A 21 4.61 -7.81 -6.47
CA ALA A 21 3.42 -8.44 -7.02
C ALA A 21 2.55 -7.41 -7.76
N GLU A 22 2.35 -6.23 -7.18
CA GLU A 22 1.43 -5.22 -7.72
C GLU A 22 2.06 -4.33 -8.80
N HIS A 23 3.33 -3.93 -8.67
CA HIS A 23 4.00 -3.15 -9.73
C HIS A 23 4.81 -3.99 -10.71
N LEU A 24 5.68 -4.87 -10.23
CA LEU A 24 6.57 -5.65 -11.10
C LEU A 24 5.91 -6.89 -11.72
N GLY A 25 4.77 -7.35 -11.19
CA GLY A 25 4.04 -8.49 -11.74
C GLY A 25 4.72 -9.85 -11.52
N LEU A 26 5.61 -9.98 -10.53
CA LEU A 26 6.35 -11.23 -10.28
C LEU A 26 5.46 -12.44 -9.94
N VAL A 27 4.21 -12.19 -9.55
CA VAL A 27 3.21 -13.22 -9.21
C VAL A 27 2.07 -13.26 -10.26
N GLY A 28 2.28 -12.61 -11.41
CA GLY A 28 1.38 -12.61 -12.55
C GLY A 28 0.59 -11.31 -12.75
N ASP A 29 0.19 -11.09 -14.01
CA ASP A 29 -0.41 -9.83 -14.45
C ASP A 29 -1.82 -9.57 -13.93
N GLY A 30 -2.54 -10.59 -13.47
CA GLY A 30 -3.87 -10.41 -12.91
C GLY A 30 -3.89 -9.56 -11.62
N ILE A 31 -2.81 -9.56 -10.85
CA ILE A 31 -2.66 -8.71 -9.66
C ILE A 31 -2.21 -7.32 -10.10
N ARG A 32 -1.16 -7.27 -10.92
CA ARG A 32 -0.59 -6.04 -11.46
C ARG A 32 -1.61 -5.19 -12.21
N TYR A 33 -2.43 -5.80 -13.06
CA TYR A 33 -3.49 -5.12 -13.81
C TYR A 33 -4.50 -4.42 -12.90
N ARG A 34 -4.88 -5.03 -11.77
CA ARG A 34 -5.82 -4.39 -10.83
C ARG A 34 -5.22 -3.18 -10.14
N HIS A 35 -3.93 -3.26 -9.82
CA HIS A 35 -3.20 -2.12 -9.29
C HIS A 35 -2.99 -1.03 -10.35
N TRP A 36 -2.76 -1.42 -11.60
CA TRP A 36 -2.76 -0.50 -12.74
C TRP A 36 -4.12 0.22 -12.90
N VAL A 37 -5.25 -0.48 -12.78
CA VAL A 37 -6.59 0.14 -12.81
C VAL A 37 -6.72 1.21 -11.72
N HIS A 38 -6.21 0.93 -10.52
CA HIS A 38 -6.20 1.91 -9.42
C HIS A 38 -5.41 3.18 -9.78
N HIS A 39 -4.22 3.03 -10.36
CA HIS A 39 -3.31 4.13 -10.73
C HIS A 39 -3.70 4.90 -11.99
N GLU A 40 -4.28 4.22 -12.98
CA GLU A 40 -4.50 4.80 -14.31
C GLU A 40 -5.96 5.16 -14.59
N LEU A 41 -6.91 4.47 -13.97
CA LEU A 41 -8.34 4.66 -14.24
C LEU A 41 -9.08 5.24 -13.05
N ASP A 42 -8.85 4.72 -11.85
CA ASP A 42 -9.60 5.16 -10.67
C ASP A 42 -9.03 6.43 -10.07
N TYR A 43 -7.69 6.53 -9.99
CA TYR A 43 -6.96 7.68 -9.44
C TYR A 43 -5.79 8.07 -10.33
N PRO A 44 -6.03 8.54 -11.58
CA PRO A 44 -4.97 9.03 -12.44
C PRO A 44 -4.30 10.28 -11.84
N THR A 45 -3.08 10.57 -12.28
CA THR A 45 -2.22 11.64 -11.73
C THR A 45 -2.81 13.04 -11.85
N ASP A 46 -3.71 13.27 -12.82
CA ASP A 46 -4.44 14.53 -13.02
C ASP A 46 -5.72 14.61 -12.17
N ASN A 47 -6.15 13.51 -11.54
CA ASN A 47 -7.36 13.43 -10.74
C ASN A 47 -7.26 12.38 -9.61
N LEU A 48 -6.25 12.50 -8.76
CA LEU A 48 -6.03 11.60 -7.62
C LEU A 48 -7.15 11.64 -6.57
N ARG A 49 -8.01 12.66 -6.60
CA ARG A 49 -9.08 12.92 -5.63
C ARG A 49 -10.38 13.31 -6.34
N PRO A 50 -11.05 12.38 -7.03
CA PRO A 50 -12.24 12.68 -7.82
C PRO A 50 -13.42 13.14 -6.94
N LYS A 51 -13.91 14.36 -7.18
CA LYS A 51 -14.92 15.04 -6.34
C LYS A 51 -16.28 14.33 -6.21
N ASN A 52 -16.64 13.45 -7.14
CA ASN A 52 -17.95 12.80 -7.19
C ASN A 52 -17.88 11.28 -6.89
N VAL A 53 -16.75 10.79 -6.37
CA VAL A 53 -16.63 9.38 -5.99
C VAL A 53 -17.15 9.21 -4.58
N VAL A 54 -18.38 8.68 -4.48
CA VAL A 54 -19.07 8.43 -3.20
C VAL A 54 -18.45 7.26 -2.43
N LYS A 55 -17.69 6.38 -3.10
CA LYS A 55 -17.07 5.20 -2.51
C LYS A 55 -15.67 4.98 -3.06
N TYR A 56 -14.69 4.85 -2.17
CA TYR A 56 -13.33 4.48 -2.50
C TYR A 56 -13.28 3.22 -3.38
N LYS A 57 -12.50 3.29 -4.45
CA LYS A 57 -12.24 2.18 -5.37
C LYS A 57 -10.92 1.55 -5.01
N SER A 58 -10.99 0.57 -4.11
CA SER A 58 -9.83 -0.25 -3.75
C SER A 58 -9.16 -0.84 -4.99
N ALA A 59 -7.84 -0.95 -4.97
CA ALA A 59 -7.02 -1.58 -6.02
C ALA A 59 -7.30 -3.09 -6.25
N GLY A 60 -8.45 -3.61 -5.82
CA GLY A 60 -8.88 -4.98 -6.10
C GLY A 60 -8.16 -6.03 -5.25
N SER A 61 -8.07 -5.77 -3.94
CA SER A 61 -7.18 -6.39 -2.95
C SER A 61 -7.39 -7.87 -2.60
N TRP A 62 -8.04 -8.70 -3.43
CA TRP A 62 -8.24 -10.12 -3.09
C TRP A 62 -6.91 -10.81 -2.76
N SER A 63 -5.85 -10.40 -3.46
CA SER A 63 -4.50 -10.91 -3.32
C SER A 63 -3.86 -10.57 -1.96
N TRP A 64 -4.25 -9.44 -1.36
CA TRP A 64 -3.85 -9.07 0.01
C TRP A 64 -4.48 -9.98 1.06
N TYR A 65 -5.70 -10.46 0.86
CA TYR A 65 -6.28 -11.47 1.76
C TYR A 65 -5.55 -12.82 1.63
N VAL A 66 -5.15 -13.21 0.42
CA VAL A 66 -4.34 -14.43 0.22
C VAL A 66 -2.97 -14.28 0.88
N LEU A 67 -2.33 -13.13 0.73
CA LEU A 67 -1.07 -12.82 1.41
C LEU A 67 -1.24 -12.86 2.94
N ALA A 68 -2.29 -12.19 3.46
CA ALA A 68 -2.58 -12.17 4.90
C ALA A 68 -2.80 -13.58 5.45
N LEU A 69 -3.63 -14.40 4.79
CA LEU A 69 -3.87 -15.79 5.20
C LEU A 69 -2.60 -16.64 5.14
N SER A 70 -1.74 -16.41 4.14
CA SER A 70 -0.45 -17.11 4.01
C SER A 70 0.48 -16.74 5.16
N VAL A 71 0.60 -15.45 5.48
CA VAL A 71 1.42 -14.95 6.60
C VAL A 71 0.87 -15.45 7.95
N ILE A 72 -0.45 -15.46 8.13
CA ILE A 72 -1.11 -16.02 9.31
C ILE A 72 -0.80 -17.52 9.43
N GLY A 73 -1.00 -18.29 8.36
CA GLY A 73 -0.71 -19.72 8.34
C GLY A 73 0.74 -20.02 8.72
N LEU A 74 1.69 -19.29 8.13
CA LEU A 74 3.12 -19.39 8.47
C LEU A 74 3.39 -19.03 9.93
N ALA A 75 2.76 -17.99 10.48
CA ALA A 75 2.92 -17.64 11.88
C ALA A 75 2.46 -18.77 12.82
N PHE A 76 1.33 -19.42 12.52
CA PHE A 76 0.82 -20.54 13.33
C PHE A 76 1.62 -21.85 13.14
N ILE A 77 2.34 -22.00 12.04
CA ILE A 77 3.27 -23.12 11.82
C ILE A 77 4.59 -22.89 12.57
N LEU A 78 5.12 -21.66 12.54
CA LEU A 78 6.47 -21.35 12.99
C LEU A 78 6.57 -20.88 14.44
N LEU A 79 5.49 -20.37 15.03
CA LEU A 79 5.49 -19.77 16.37
C LEU A 79 4.55 -20.52 17.32
N PRO A 80 4.86 -20.54 18.63
CA PRO A 80 3.90 -20.96 19.63
C PRO A 80 2.60 -20.15 19.55
N ILE A 81 1.46 -20.79 19.83
CA ILE A 81 0.14 -20.14 19.74
C ILE A 81 0.04 -18.84 20.54
N ARG A 82 0.69 -18.77 21.71
CA ARG A 82 0.74 -17.58 22.56
C ARG A 82 1.40 -16.36 21.89
N ASP A 83 2.22 -16.58 20.88
CA ASP A 83 2.98 -15.56 20.14
C ASP A 83 2.36 -15.32 18.75
N ALA A 84 1.90 -16.38 18.08
CA ALA A 84 1.21 -16.29 16.79
C ALA A 84 -0.10 -15.50 16.87
N VAL A 85 -0.91 -15.72 17.92
CA VAL A 85 -2.19 -15.02 18.11
C VAL A 85 -2.01 -13.50 18.21
N PRO A 86 -1.20 -12.94 19.15
CA PRO A 86 -1.02 -11.50 19.22
C PRO A 86 -0.34 -10.91 17.97
N LEU A 87 0.60 -11.62 17.34
CA LEU A 87 1.22 -11.18 16.08
C LEU A 87 0.18 -10.96 14.98
N THR A 88 -0.68 -11.96 14.79
CA THR A 88 -1.71 -11.95 13.72
C THR A 88 -2.82 -10.94 14.00
N ILE A 89 -3.28 -10.83 15.25
CA ILE A 89 -4.26 -9.80 15.65
C ILE A 89 -3.68 -8.40 15.45
N GLY A 90 -2.45 -8.14 15.91
CA GLY A 90 -1.81 -6.84 15.76
C GLY A 90 -1.65 -6.44 14.30
N GLY A 91 -1.15 -7.37 13.46
CA GLY A 91 -1.04 -7.16 12.02
C GLY A 91 -2.39 -6.91 11.34
N ALA A 92 -3.40 -7.74 11.63
CA ALA A 92 -4.72 -7.60 11.01
C ALA A 92 -5.41 -6.27 11.36
N LEU A 93 -5.37 -5.88 12.64
CA LEU A 93 -5.94 -4.60 13.08
C LEU A 93 -5.21 -3.43 12.43
N TYR A 94 -3.89 -3.48 12.36
CA TYR A 94 -3.08 -2.42 11.75
C TYR A 94 -3.33 -2.31 10.25
N ALA A 95 -3.32 -3.43 9.52
CA ALA A 95 -3.58 -3.44 8.09
C ALA A 95 -4.97 -2.87 7.76
N TYR A 96 -6.00 -3.23 8.54
CA TYR A 96 -7.36 -2.79 8.27
C TYR A 96 -7.62 -1.35 8.73
N PHE A 97 -7.34 -1.02 9.99
CA PHE A 97 -7.71 0.26 10.58
C PHE A 97 -6.70 1.37 10.32
N VAL A 98 -5.47 1.04 9.94
CA VAL A 98 -4.44 2.02 9.62
C VAL A 98 -4.14 1.98 8.13
N VAL A 99 -3.50 0.93 7.62
CA VAL A 99 -3.01 0.94 6.22
C VAL A 99 -4.14 1.18 5.22
N ASN A 100 -5.23 0.39 5.29
CA ASN A 100 -6.35 0.54 4.37
C ASN A 100 -7.11 1.88 4.56
N TYR A 101 -7.34 2.30 5.81
CA TYR A 101 -8.00 3.57 6.10
C TYR A 101 -7.23 4.77 5.54
N PHE A 102 -5.90 4.80 5.73
CA PHE A 102 -5.07 5.89 5.25
C PHE A 102 -4.94 5.88 3.72
N HIS A 103 -4.79 4.71 3.11
CA HIS A 103 -4.77 4.60 1.65
C HIS A 103 -6.05 5.17 1.02
N GLU A 104 -7.21 4.82 1.57
CA GLU A 104 -8.48 5.41 1.17
C GLU A 104 -8.50 6.93 1.40
N ALA A 105 -8.12 7.38 2.60
CA ALA A 105 -8.12 8.78 2.97
C ALA A 105 -7.23 9.65 2.07
N PHE A 106 -6.14 9.11 1.51
CA PHE A 106 -5.27 9.84 0.59
C PHE A 106 -5.98 10.25 -0.70
N HIS A 107 -6.98 9.47 -1.12
CA HIS A 107 -7.76 9.69 -2.35
C HIS A 107 -9.09 10.42 -2.12
N VAL A 108 -9.37 10.85 -0.88
CA VAL A 108 -10.58 11.60 -0.55
C VAL A 108 -10.30 13.10 -0.61
N ASP A 109 -11.06 13.82 -1.44
CA ASP A 109 -11.00 15.28 -1.50
C ASP A 109 -11.41 15.89 -0.14
N ASN A 110 -10.66 16.90 0.32
CA ASN A 110 -10.91 17.59 1.59
C ASN A 110 -11.07 16.66 2.83
N HIS A 111 -10.40 15.51 2.86
CA HIS A 111 -10.40 14.62 4.02
C HIS A 111 -10.01 15.37 5.32
N TRP A 112 -10.68 15.10 6.44
CA TRP A 112 -10.52 15.85 7.69
C TRP A 112 -9.08 15.81 8.26
N LEU A 113 -8.30 14.78 7.92
CA LEU A 113 -6.88 14.68 8.30
C LEU A 113 -5.98 15.67 7.55
N ASN A 114 -6.43 16.29 6.46
CA ASN A 114 -5.69 17.31 5.73
C ASN A 114 -5.39 18.57 6.57
N ARG A 115 -5.94 18.69 7.78
CA ARG A 115 -5.52 19.72 8.74
C ARG A 115 -4.16 19.45 9.39
N PHE A 116 -3.62 18.24 9.27
CA PHE A 116 -2.36 17.83 9.92
C PHE A 116 -1.21 17.73 8.91
N GLU A 117 -0.09 18.42 9.18
CA GLU A 117 1.08 18.43 8.30
C GLU A 117 1.70 17.04 8.07
N TRP A 118 1.71 16.18 9.10
CA TRP A 118 2.22 14.82 8.95
C TRP A 118 1.37 14.00 7.96
N PHE A 119 0.05 14.21 7.93
CA PHE A 119 -0.83 13.52 6.98
C PHE A 119 -0.62 14.06 5.56
N LYS A 120 -0.53 15.38 5.40
CA LYS A 120 -0.18 16.01 4.11
C LYS A 120 1.14 15.48 3.55
N ARG A 121 2.13 15.19 4.42
CA ARG A 121 3.39 14.56 4.01
C ARG A 121 3.17 13.14 3.48
N LEU A 122 2.40 12.31 4.17
CA LEU A 122 2.09 10.95 3.70
C LEU A 122 1.34 11.00 2.36
N VAL A 123 0.35 11.88 2.25
CA VAL A 123 -0.37 12.16 1.01
C VAL A 123 0.60 12.53 -0.12
N LYS A 124 1.54 13.45 0.12
CA LYS A 124 2.53 13.84 -0.89
C LYS A 124 3.38 12.65 -1.36
N LEU A 125 3.83 11.80 -0.44
CA LEU A 125 4.66 10.63 -0.80
C LEU A 125 3.86 9.61 -1.61
N HIS A 126 2.60 9.36 -1.23
CA HIS A 126 1.68 8.49 -1.97
C HIS A 126 1.30 9.11 -3.33
N ASP A 127 1.12 10.43 -3.42
CA ASP A 127 0.90 11.09 -4.70
C ASP A 127 2.10 10.88 -5.61
N ILE A 128 3.34 11.05 -5.12
CA ILE A 128 4.56 10.79 -5.92
C ILE A 128 4.62 9.32 -6.40
N HIS A 129 4.16 8.36 -5.59
CA HIS A 129 4.07 6.96 -5.99
C HIS A 129 3.16 6.75 -7.22
N HIS A 130 2.09 7.53 -7.37
CA HIS A 130 1.26 7.52 -8.58
C HIS A 130 1.97 8.08 -9.82
N TRP A 131 3.06 8.83 -9.66
CA TRP A 131 3.84 9.42 -10.75
C TRP A 131 5.09 8.61 -11.12
N ALA A 132 5.65 7.83 -10.20
CA ALA A 132 6.95 7.17 -10.37
C ALA A 132 7.06 5.86 -9.59
N ALA A 133 7.93 4.96 -10.06
CA ALA A 133 8.17 3.63 -9.49
C ALA A 133 8.98 3.71 -8.18
N CYS A 134 8.36 4.28 -7.14
CA CYS A 134 8.96 4.63 -5.86
C CYS A 134 7.88 4.68 -4.78
N ASN A 135 8.26 4.89 -3.52
CA ASN A 135 7.32 5.13 -2.41
C ASN A 135 6.27 4.02 -2.24
N TYR A 136 6.69 2.75 -2.21
CA TYR A 136 5.80 1.60 -2.11
C TYR A 136 5.25 1.36 -0.70
N GLY A 137 5.80 2.01 0.33
CA GLY A 137 5.14 2.10 1.63
C GLY A 137 3.84 2.93 1.53
N ILE A 138 2.85 2.63 2.35
CA ILE A 138 1.59 3.39 2.35
C ILE A 138 1.58 4.42 3.48
N VAL A 139 1.73 3.96 4.73
CA VAL A 139 1.75 4.84 5.93
C VAL A 139 3.13 4.97 6.55
N PHE A 140 4.06 4.07 6.21
CA PHE A 140 5.43 4.11 6.67
C PHE A 140 6.41 3.82 5.52
N PHE A 141 7.28 4.78 5.23
CA PHE A 141 8.23 4.74 4.12
C PHE A 141 9.64 4.32 4.55
N GLY A 142 9.78 3.62 5.68
CA GLY A 142 11.08 3.17 6.17
C GLY A 142 11.72 2.13 5.25
N MET A 143 10.93 1.24 4.66
CA MET A 143 11.41 0.28 3.67
C MET A 143 11.84 0.96 2.38
N ASP A 144 11.13 2.01 1.94
CA ASP A 144 11.55 2.83 0.81
C ASP A 144 12.91 3.48 1.05
N ARG A 145 13.12 4.04 2.25
CA ARG A 145 14.42 4.59 2.63
C ARG A 145 15.51 3.52 2.64
N LEU A 146 15.22 2.36 3.23
CA LEU A 146 16.18 1.26 3.35
C LEU A 146 16.61 0.70 1.99
N LEU A 147 15.67 0.60 1.05
CA LEU A 147 15.87 -0.04 -0.25
C LEU A 147 16.07 0.96 -1.40
N GLY A 148 16.23 2.25 -1.07
CA GLY A 148 16.54 3.31 -2.05
C GLY A 148 15.38 3.65 -2.99
N THR A 149 14.13 3.41 -2.59
CA THR A 149 12.92 3.75 -3.36
C THR A 149 12.17 4.95 -2.77
N LEU A 150 12.73 5.67 -1.79
CA LEU A 150 12.11 6.88 -1.24
C LEU A 150 12.37 8.08 -2.16
N ARG A 151 11.30 8.78 -2.54
CA ARG A 151 11.36 10.02 -3.32
C ARG A 151 10.45 11.08 -2.72
N GLU A 152 10.99 12.28 -2.47
CA GLU A 152 10.25 13.39 -1.87
C GLU A 152 9.89 14.50 -2.86
N GLU A 153 10.41 14.43 -4.10
CA GLU A 153 10.15 15.39 -5.17
C GLU A 153 9.26 14.76 -6.24
N THR A 154 8.19 15.47 -6.59
CA THR A 154 7.28 15.06 -7.66
C THR A 154 8.00 15.13 -9.02
N PRO A 155 7.97 14.06 -9.83
CA PRO A 155 8.46 14.09 -11.19
C PRO A 155 7.80 15.21 -12.01
N THR A 156 8.53 15.78 -12.97
CA THR A 156 7.97 16.75 -13.92
C THR A 156 7.05 16.11 -14.95
N GLN A 157 7.21 14.80 -15.19
CA GLN A 157 6.40 13.98 -16.08
C GLN A 157 6.14 12.63 -15.43
N LYS A 158 4.99 12.02 -15.71
CA LYS A 158 4.66 10.67 -15.23
C LYS A 158 5.64 9.66 -15.84
N GLU A 159 6.25 8.84 -14.99
CA GLU A 159 7.19 7.79 -15.37
C GLU A 159 6.45 6.46 -15.61
N GLU A 160 7.12 5.50 -16.27
CA GLU A 160 6.59 4.14 -16.39
C GLU A 160 6.65 3.43 -15.03
N ILE A 161 5.48 3.13 -14.46
CA ILE A 161 5.36 2.49 -13.13
C ILE A 161 4.92 1.02 -13.18
N PHE A 162 4.53 0.51 -14.35
CA PHE A 162 4.12 -0.88 -14.59
C PHE A 162 4.88 -1.50 -15.77
N PRO A 163 6.20 -1.78 -15.61
CA PRO A 163 7.05 -2.15 -16.72
C PRO A 163 6.62 -3.46 -17.40
N GLY A 164 6.35 -3.41 -18.71
CA GLY A 164 6.02 -4.59 -19.51
C GLY A 164 4.64 -5.19 -19.23
N LEU A 165 3.69 -4.42 -18.68
CA LEU A 165 2.28 -4.82 -18.66
C LEU A 165 1.68 -4.57 -20.05
N SER A 166 1.30 -5.64 -20.77
CA SER A 166 0.54 -5.55 -22.02
C SER A 166 -0.95 -5.57 -21.75
N LEU A 167 -1.68 -4.57 -22.23
CA LEU A 167 -3.14 -4.42 -22.09
C LEU A 167 -3.90 -5.06 -23.26
#